data_AF-A0A2E8LDV1-F1
#
_entry.id   AF-A0A2E8LDV1-F1
#
_cell.length_a   1.000
_cell.length_b   1.000
_cell.length_c   1.000
_cell.angle_alpha   90.00
_cell.angle_beta   90.00
_cell.angle_gamma   90.00
#
_symmetry.space_group_name_H-M   'P 1'
#
loop_
_entity.id
_entity.type
_entity.pdbx_description
1 polymer ?
#
loop_
_entity_poly.entity_id
_entity_poly.type
_entity_poly.pdbx_seq_one_letter_code
_entity_poly.pdbx_strand_id
1 'polypeptide(L)'
;MTDGASLDPSELDQASFELVRRGFDPLPVQRTLQHAAAVIRELRRERDVLAARVVDVEVALAEPLEAHRVAEALGAEATQVLEAAHAAAAERAERAEREAEAIRAEALAAADTTRAEAIAEREETLASAERDAEEVAEEGRQRGRDMVNEAQAVRERMLSDLARKRQTGRAQVEQLRAGRDRLLESLTIAQQSLDAAMKDLVDAVPEARASAERAGLRIANELTPTVETMEAEIEAARLVGHPLVDGVAAPGSAGDLDDEPDPVFVTAEMEALTHIDEALEPSKEAEPAAGEDADVDERVDDEHDASSGTDDPSPVEATESESSEPEADAPEAGEPETTVDAVDDLFARLRGDRNGEPEPEFEEEPQPDAESESEPEQEAVVSADPNQALRARAESVATRALKRILVEEQSSLLDGIRRSGSDAIAVVVADADAHAAPYELAIDAAFDDIIEALGGDASTRQEGYEQVRSVALDPVRSRLLEVAERTDDADELSDTVRGLYRESRSRRLPMAAAAAVSAVIGPAGE
;
A
#
# COMPACT_ATOMS: atom_id res chain seq x y z
N MET A 1 35.76 -53.58 -111.64
CA MET A 1 36.96 -54.39 -111.89
C MET A 1 36.53 -55.52 -112.80
N THR A 2 37.20 -55.66 -113.93
CA THR A 2 36.96 -56.68 -114.95
C THR A 2 36.91 -58.05 -114.29
N ASP A 3 35.75 -58.71 -114.42
CA ASP A 3 35.51 -60.10 -114.07
C ASP A 3 36.51 -60.93 -114.87
N GLY A 4 37.66 -61.22 -114.25
CA GLY A 4 38.76 -61.92 -114.89
C GLY A 4 38.25 -63.31 -115.16
N ALA A 5 37.97 -63.62 -116.44
CA ALA A 5 37.45 -64.89 -116.93
C ALA A 5 37.84 -66.02 -115.99
N SER A 6 36.90 -66.41 -115.11
CA SER A 6 37.21 -67.28 -114.00
C SER A 6 37.46 -68.66 -114.60
N LEU A 7 38.73 -68.97 -114.85
CA LEU A 7 39.15 -70.28 -115.32
C LEU A 7 38.61 -71.30 -114.33
N ASP A 8 37.58 -72.04 -114.73
CA ASP A 8 37.00 -73.05 -113.86
C ASP A 8 37.95 -74.24 -113.84
N PRO A 9 38.45 -74.67 -112.66
CA PRO A 9 39.35 -75.81 -112.58
C PRO A 9 38.71 -77.10 -113.12
N SER A 10 37.38 -77.19 -113.18
CA SER A 10 36.69 -78.33 -113.80
C SER A 10 36.77 -78.29 -115.33
N GLU A 11 36.69 -77.10 -115.92
CA GLU A 11 36.86 -76.89 -117.36
C GLU A 11 38.31 -77.17 -117.80
N LEU A 12 39.30 -76.82 -116.98
CA LEU A 12 40.72 -77.11 -117.25
C LEU A 12 41.06 -78.60 -117.18
N ASP A 13 40.43 -79.36 -116.28
CA ASP A 13 40.59 -80.82 -116.19
C ASP A 13 40.00 -81.54 -117.43
N GLN A 14 38.95 -80.97 -118.01
CA GLN A 14 38.20 -81.55 -119.13
C GLN A 14 38.60 -80.96 -120.50
N ALA A 15 39.48 -79.96 -120.53
CA ALA A 15 39.91 -79.31 -121.75
C ALA A 15 40.66 -80.28 -122.67
N SER A 16 40.21 -80.34 -123.93
CA SER A 16 40.87 -81.09 -125.01
C SER A 16 41.18 -80.18 -126.19
N PHE A 17 42.30 -80.42 -126.86
CA PHE A 17 42.80 -79.58 -127.95
C PHE A 17 43.00 -80.41 -129.22
N GLU A 18 42.85 -79.79 -130.38
CA GLU A 18 43.08 -80.44 -131.67
C GLU A 18 44.57 -80.78 -131.90
N LEU A 19 44.85 -81.95 -132.48
CA LEU A 19 46.22 -82.43 -132.74
C LEU A 19 46.75 -81.89 -134.07
N VAL A 20 47.81 -81.07 -134.02
CA VAL A 20 48.47 -80.48 -135.21
C VAL A 20 49.80 -81.17 -135.50
N ARG A 21 50.20 -81.27 -136.78
CA ARG A 21 51.37 -82.02 -137.28
C ARG A 21 52.74 -81.65 -136.66
N ARG A 22 52.83 -80.54 -135.91
CA ARG A 22 54.00 -80.11 -135.11
C ARG A 22 53.48 -79.35 -133.87
N GLY A 23 53.32 -80.05 -132.76
CA GLY A 23 52.75 -79.52 -131.51
C GLY A 23 53.32 -80.19 -130.25
N PHE A 24 52.86 -79.75 -129.07
CA PHE A 24 53.25 -80.33 -127.78
C PHE A 24 52.63 -81.73 -127.59
N ASP A 25 53.33 -82.60 -126.85
CA ASP A 25 52.81 -83.93 -126.50
C ASP A 25 51.56 -83.79 -125.61
N PRO A 26 50.43 -84.43 -125.95
CA PRO A 26 49.17 -84.29 -125.21
C PRO A 26 49.25 -84.74 -123.74
N LEU A 27 50.07 -85.75 -123.41
CA LEU A 27 50.15 -86.28 -122.04
C LEU A 27 50.78 -85.29 -121.04
N PRO A 28 51.95 -84.66 -121.34
CA PRO A 28 52.47 -83.56 -120.53
C PRO A 28 51.52 -82.37 -120.41
N VAL A 29 50.83 -81.98 -121.49
CA VAL A 29 49.89 -80.84 -121.49
C VAL A 29 48.72 -81.13 -120.55
N GLN A 30 48.11 -82.31 -120.62
CA GLN A 30 47.01 -82.69 -119.74
C GLN A 30 47.44 -82.73 -118.25
N ARG A 31 48.64 -83.25 -117.95
CA ARG A 31 49.19 -83.22 -116.58
C ARG A 31 49.41 -81.80 -116.08
N THR A 32 49.90 -80.90 -116.93
CA THR A 32 50.07 -79.48 -116.55
C THR A 32 48.73 -78.77 -116.33
N LEU A 33 47.69 -79.11 -117.11
CA LEU A 33 46.35 -78.55 -116.93
C LEU A 33 45.68 -79.06 -115.65
N GLN A 34 45.82 -80.35 -115.33
CA GLN A 34 45.35 -80.92 -114.06
C GLN A 34 46.09 -80.32 -112.86
N HIS A 35 47.40 -80.10 -112.98
CA HIS A 35 48.18 -79.41 -111.96
C HIS A 35 47.73 -77.95 -111.80
N ALA A 36 47.49 -77.23 -112.90
CA ALA A 36 46.95 -75.87 -112.88
C ALA A 36 45.55 -75.82 -112.25
N ALA A 37 44.68 -76.78 -112.56
CA ALA A 37 43.36 -76.92 -111.95
C ALA A 37 43.45 -77.17 -110.44
N ALA A 38 44.40 -78.01 -109.98
CA ALA A 38 44.65 -78.25 -108.57
C ALA A 38 45.15 -76.98 -107.85
N VAL A 39 46.08 -76.23 -108.44
CA VAL A 39 46.57 -74.95 -107.91
C VAL A 39 45.46 -73.91 -107.84
N ILE A 40 44.59 -73.82 -108.86
CA ILE A 40 43.44 -72.90 -108.86
C ILE A 40 42.44 -73.24 -107.75
N ARG A 41 42.17 -74.53 -107.50
CA ARG A 41 41.32 -74.95 -106.37
C ARG A 41 41.94 -74.56 -105.03
N GLU A 42 43.24 -74.75 -104.89
CA GLU A 42 43.94 -74.38 -103.65
C GLU A 42 43.91 -72.88 -103.42
N LEU A 43 44.24 -72.07 -104.43
CA LEU A 43 44.15 -70.61 -104.34
C LEU A 43 42.72 -70.13 -104.09
N ARG A 44 41.69 -70.78 -104.66
CA ARG A 44 40.28 -70.46 -104.36
C ARG A 44 39.94 -70.78 -102.91
N ARG A 45 40.37 -71.94 -102.38
CA ARG A 45 40.17 -72.29 -100.97
C ARG A 45 40.89 -71.33 -100.04
N GLU A 46 42.15 -71.00 -100.32
CA GLU A 46 42.91 -70.03 -99.55
C GLU A 46 42.24 -68.65 -99.60
N ARG A 47 41.78 -68.19 -100.77
CA ARG A 47 41.01 -66.95 -100.90
C ARG A 47 39.75 -66.99 -100.06
N ASP A 48 38.98 -68.08 -100.09
CA ASP A 48 37.74 -68.20 -99.33
C ASP A 48 38.00 -68.20 -97.82
N VAL A 49 39.08 -68.85 -97.38
CA VAL A 49 39.57 -68.82 -95.99
C VAL A 49 40.02 -67.42 -95.59
N LEU A 50 40.78 -66.72 -96.44
CA LEU A 50 41.21 -65.35 -96.19
C LEU A 50 40.02 -64.39 -96.16
N ALA A 51 39.06 -64.54 -97.08
CA ALA A 51 37.85 -63.72 -97.12
C ALA A 51 36.99 -63.93 -95.86
N ALA A 52 36.81 -65.18 -95.43
CA ALA A 52 36.14 -65.48 -94.17
C ALA A 52 36.89 -64.85 -92.98
N ARG A 53 38.22 -64.96 -92.95
CA ARG A 53 39.05 -64.35 -91.89
C ARG A 53 39.02 -62.82 -91.90
N VAL A 54 38.91 -62.19 -93.07
CA VAL A 54 38.72 -60.74 -93.18
C VAL A 54 37.38 -60.34 -92.57
N VAL A 55 36.30 -61.04 -92.92
CA VAL A 55 34.98 -60.80 -92.32
C VAL A 55 35.01 -61.01 -90.80
N ASP A 56 35.64 -62.09 -90.31
CA ASP A 56 35.76 -62.36 -88.88
C ASP A 56 36.53 -61.25 -88.14
N VAL A 57 37.61 -60.74 -88.75
CA VAL A 57 38.40 -59.63 -88.19
C VAL A 57 37.61 -58.33 -88.24
N GLU A 58 36.89 -58.05 -89.33
CA GLU A 58 36.05 -56.86 -89.45
C GLU A 58 34.93 -56.85 -88.41
N VAL A 59 34.26 -57.98 -88.18
CA VAL A 59 33.25 -58.13 -87.12
C VAL A 59 33.89 -57.95 -85.74
N ALA A 60 35.01 -58.63 -85.48
CA ALA A 60 35.72 -58.53 -84.20
C ALA A 60 36.26 -57.13 -83.90
N LEU A 61 36.51 -56.31 -84.93
CA LEU A 61 36.93 -54.91 -84.78
C LEU A 61 35.75 -53.93 -84.73
N ALA A 62 34.61 -54.26 -85.34
CA ALA A 62 33.41 -53.41 -85.32
C ALA A 62 32.78 -53.35 -83.92
N GLU A 63 32.62 -54.50 -83.25
CA GLU A 63 32.06 -54.58 -81.89
C GLU A 63 32.76 -53.64 -80.87
N PRO A 64 34.10 -53.63 -80.72
CA PRO A 64 34.77 -52.74 -79.78
C PRO A 64 34.68 -51.25 -80.18
N LEU A 65 34.60 -50.94 -81.48
CA LEU A 65 34.42 -49.55 -81.95
C LEU A 65 33.00 -49.05 -81.66
N GLU A 66 31.99 -49.91 -81.81
CA GLU A 66 30.61 -49.59 -81.41
C GLU A 66 30.49 -49.41 -79.90
N ALA A 67 31.08 -50.31 -79.11
CA ALA A 67 31.13 -50.17 -77.66
C ALA A 67 31.82 -48.87 -77.21
N HIS A 68 32.92 -48.48 -77.87
CA HIS A 68 33.62 -47.24 -77.57
C HIS A 68 32.78 -45.99 -77.91
N ARG A 69 32.10 -45.97 -79.07
CA ARG A 69 31.20 -44.87 -79.44
C ARG A 69 30.03 -44.74 -78.47
N VAL A 70 29.45 -45.85 -78.03
CA VAL A 70 28.38 -45.85 -77.04
C VAL A 70 28.90 -45.34 -75.70
N ALA A 71 30.09 -45.75 -75.26
CA ALA A 71 30.70 -45.27 -74.02
C ALA A 71 31.01 -43.75 -74.08
N GLU A 72 31.48 -43.25 -75.22
CA GLU A 72 31.73 -41.82 -75.43
C GLU A 72 30.43 -41.00 -75.43
N ALA A 73 29.39 -41.47 -76.13
CA ALA A 73 28.08 -40.83 -76.14
C ALA A 73 27.44 -40.81 -74.75
N LEU A 74 27.52 -41.92 -74.01
CA LEU A 74 27.04 -42.00 -72.62
C LEU A 74 27.88 -41.11 -71.70
N GLY A 75 29.19 -41.00 -71.92
CA GLY A 75 30.07 -40.10 -71.17
C GLY A 75 29.69 -38.62 -71.39
N ALA A 76 29.47 -38.22 -72.64
CA ALA A 76 29.04 -36.87 -73.00
C ALA A 76 27.66 -36.53 -72.42
N GLU A 77 26.69 -37.44 -72.56
CA GLU A 77 25.35 -37.26 -71.98
C GLU A 77 25.39 -37.19 -70.45
N ALA A 78 26.20 -38.04 -69.81
CA ALA A 78 26.39 -38.01 -68.36
C ALA A 78 27.00 -36.68 -67.89
N THR A 79 28.00 -36.14 -68.59
CA THR A 79 28.56 -34.81 -68.28
C THR A 79 27.52 -33.72 -68.48
N GLN A 80 26.71 -33.77 -69.54
CA GLN A 80 25.66 -32.78 -69.79
C GLN A 80 24.58 -32.82 -68.70
N VAL A 81 24.16 -34.01 -68.26
CA VAL A 81 23.20 -34.17 -67.15
C VAL A 81 23.77 -33.63 -65.85
N LEU A 82 25.05 -33.90 -65.55
CA LEU A 82 25.71 -33.38 -64.35
C LEU A 82 25.84 -31.85 -64.37
N GLU A 83 26.25 -31.26 -65.49
CA GLU A 83 26.33 -29.81 -65.65
C GLU A 83 24.95 -29.16 -65.50
N ALA A 84 23.92 -29.73 -66.12
CA ALA A 84 22.54 -29.27 -65.97
C ALA A 84 22.05 -29.40 -64.52
N ALA A 85 22.36 -30.50 -63.84
CA ALA A 85 22.02 -30.70 -62.44
C ALA A 85 22.73 -29.69 -61.53
N HIS A 86 24.02 -29.41 -61.75
CA HIS A 86 24.77 -28.40 -61.01
C HIS A 86 24.25 -26.98 -61.24
N ALA A 87 23.95 -26.61 -62.49
CA ALA A 87 23.36 -25.32 -62.82
C ALA A 87 21.98 -25.15 -62.13
N ALA A 88 21.13 -26.17 -62.19
CA ALA A 88 19.83 -26.14 -61.55
C ALA A 88 19.92 -26.18 -60.00
N ALA A 89 20.99 -26.75 -59.43
CA ALA A 89 21.25 -26.68 -58.00
C ALA A 89 21.71 -25.28 -57.59
N ALA A 90 22.61 -24.65 -58.35
CA ALA A 90 23.07 -23.28 -58.11
C ALA A 90 21.92 -22.27 -58.19
N GLU A 91 21.04 -22.38 -59.18
CA GLU A 91 19.87 -21.52 -59.31
C GLU A 91 18.90 -21.68 -58.13
N ARG A 92 18.71 -22.92 -57.63
CA ARG A 92 17.90 -23.18 -56.44
C ARG A 92 18.53 -22.60 -55.18
N ALA A 93 19.85 -22.72 -55.03
CA ALA A 93 20.58 -22.15 -53.91
C ALA A 93 20.46 -20.62 -53.88
N GLU A 94 20.65 -19.95 -55.02
CA GLU A 94 20.51 -18.49 -55.12
C GLU A 94 19.07 -18.04 -54.86
N ARG A 95 18.06 -18.78 -55.35
CA ARG A 95 16.66 -18.52 -55.05
C ARG A 95 16.38 -18.64 -53.55
N ALA A 96 16.84 -19.72 -52.93
CA ALA A 96 16.65 -19.96 -51.50
C ALA A 96 17.35 -18.89 -50.65
N GLU A 97 18.53 -18.44 -51.05
CA GLU A 97 19.26 -17.36 -50.36
C GLU A 97 18.50 -16.03 -50.44
N ARG A 98 18.01 -15.65 -51.63
CA ARG A 98 17.17 -14.46 -51.81
C ARG A 98 15.87 -14.51 -51.00
N GLU A 99 15.21 -15.67 -50.96
CA GLU A 99 14.00 -15.87 -50.15
C GLU A 99 14.33 -15.77 -48.64
N ALA A 100 15.44 -16.36 -48.19
CA ALA A 100 15.89 -16.26 -46.80
C ALA A 100 16.26 -14.82 -46.40
N GLU A 101 16.91 -14.07 -47.29
CA GLU A 101 17.18 -12.64 -47.09
C GLU A 101 15.91 -11.82 -47.00
N ALA A 102 14.93 -12.06 -47.88
CA ALA A 102 13.64 -11.38 -47.85
C ALA A 102 12.90 -11.65 -46.52
N ILE A 103 12.82 -12.92 -46.10
CA ILE A 103 12.19 -13.30 -44.83
C ILE A 103 12.90 -12.64 -43.64
N ARG A 104 14.25 -12.60 -43.64
CA ARG A 104 15.01 -11.93 -42.57
C ARG A 104 14.75 -10.43 -42.54
N ALA A 105 14.71 -9.77 -43.70
CA ALA A 105 14.44 -8.34 -43.78
C ALA A 105 13.02 -8.01 -43.29
N GLU A 106 12.02 -8.82 -43.67
CA GLU A 106 10.65 -8.67 -43.19
C GLU A 106 10.54 -8.91 -41.68
N ALA A 107 11.18 -9.95 -41.16
CA ALA A 107 11.19 -10.23 -39.72
C ALA A 107 11.86 -9.11 -38.90
N LEU A 108 12.95 -8.54 -39.40
CA LEU A 108 13.60 -7.39 -38.74
C LEU A 108 12.72 -6.15 -38.78
N ALA A 109 12.09 -5.85 -39.92
CA ALA A 109 11.17 -4.72 -40.02
C ALA A 109 9.97 -4.87 -39.08
N ALA A 110 9.38 -6.06 -38.99
CA ALA A 110 8.29 -6.36 -38.05
C ALA A 110 8.74 -6.25 -36.59
N ALA A 111 9.96 -6.70 -36.27
CA ALA A 111 10.52 -6.55 -34.93
C ALA A 111 10.74 -5.08 -34.55
N ASP A 112 11.22 -4.26 -35.49
CA ASP A 112 11.42 -2.82 -35.29
C ASP A 112 10.08 -2.09 -35.10
N THR A 113 9.03 -2.44 -35.86
CA THR A 113 7.70 -1.86 -35.69
C THR A 113 7.12 -2.22 -34.33
N THR A 114 7.15 -3.50 -33.93
CA THR A 114 6.67 -3.93 -32.61
C THR A 114 7.46 -3.26 -31.49
N ARG A 115 8.77 -3.09 -31.65
CA ARG A 115 9.61 -2.37 -30.68
C ARG A 115 9.20 -0.89 -30.57
N ALA A 116 8.95 -0.23 -31.70
CA ALA A 116 8.54 1.17 -31.73
C ALA A 116 7.15 1.37 -31.08
N GLU A 117 6.21 0.49 -31.37
CA GLU A 117 4.86 0.47 -30.76
C GLU A 117 4.95 0.27 -29.25
N ALA A 118 5.71 -0.73 -28.78
CA ALA A 118 5.90 -0.97 -27.35
C ALA A 118 6.58 0.20 -26.61
N ILE A 119 7.51 0.92 -27.27
CA ILE A 119 8.11 2.13 -26.70
C ILE A 119 7.07 3.25 -26.60
N ALA A 120 6.27 3.47 -27.64
CA ALA A 120 5.23 4.50 -27.64
C ALA A 120 4.15 4.24 -26.57
N GLU A 121 3.67 3.00 -26.47
CA GLU A 121 2.71 2.59 -25.43
C GLU A 121 3.28 2.79 -24.01
N ARG A 122 4.56 2.45 -23.81
CA ARG A 122 5.24 2.70 -22.54
C ARG A 122 5.33 4.19 -22.22
N GLU A 123 5.70 5.02 -23.20
CA GLU A 123 5.78 6.48 -23.02
C GLU A 123 4.41 7.08 -22.70
N GLU A 124 3.35 6.63 -23.36
CA GLU A 124 1.98 7.05 -23.06
C GLU A 124 1.55 6.64 -21.64
N THR A 125 1.85 5.41 -21.24
CA THR A 125 1.54 4.90 -19.90
C THR A 125 2.28 5.70 -18.83
N LEU A 126 3.57 5.99 -19.04
CA LEU A 126 4.35 6.82 -18.13
C LEU A 126 3.81 8.25 -18.06
N ALA A 127 3.50 8.87 -19.20
CA ALA A 127 2.92 10.20 -19.22
C ALA A 127 1.54 10.26 -18.55
N SER A 128 0.75 9.18 -18.62
CA SER A 128 -0.52 9.10 -17.88
C SER A 128 -0.28 8.97 -16.39
N ALA A 129 0.59 8.06 -15.97
CA ALA A 129 0.94 7.89 -14.57
C ALA A 129 1.53 9.17 -13.94
N GLU A 130 2.32 9.93 -14.69
CA GLU A 130 2.84 11.24 -14.26
C GLU A 130 1.72 12.25 -14.05
N ARG A 131 0.75 12.34 -14.98
CA ARG A 131 -0.41 13.23 -14.84
C ARG A 131 -1.28 12.86 -13.63
N ASP A 132 -1.56 11.57 -13.46
CA ASP A 132 -2.36 11.07 -12.33
C ASP A 132 -1.64 11.34 -10.99
N ALA A 133 -0.32 11.15 -10.94
CA ALA A 133 0.48 11.47 -9.77
C ALA A 133 0.52 12.98 -9.45
N GLU A 134 0.59 13.83 -10.47
CA GLU A 134 0.52 15.29 -10.32
C GLU A 134 -0.85 15.72 -9.77
N GLU A 135 -1.94 15.15 -10.27
CA GLU A 135 -3.30 15.41 -9.79
C GLU A 135 -3.47 15.01 -8.33
N VAL A 136 -3.08 13.80 -7.95
CA VAL A 136 -3.14 13.34 -6.54
C VAL A 136 -2.29 14.24 -5.64
N ALA A 137 -1.11 14.66 -6.10
CA ALA A 137 -0.26 15.58 -5.35
C ALA A 137 -0.87 16.98 -5.21
N GLU A 138 -1.56 17.48 -6.24
CA GLU A 138 -2.31 18.75 -6.20
C GLU A 138 -3.48 18.68 -5.23
N GLU A 139 -4.26 17.61 -5.27
CA GLU A 139 -5.35 17.36 -4.33
C GLU A 139 -4.84 17.28 -2.89
N GLY A 140 -3.75 16.55 -2.65
CA GLY A 140 -3.11 16.46 -1.35
C GLY A 140 -2.64 17.84 -0.84
N ARG A 141 -2.03 18.65 -1.71
CA ARG A 141 -1.64 20.03 -1.40
C ARG A 141 -2.86 20.91 -1.09
N GLN A 142 -3.95 20.75 -1.83
CA GLN A 142 -5.17 21.52 -1.62
C GLN A 142 -5.85 21.14 -0.28
N ARG A 143 -6.01 19.84 0.00
CA ARG A 143 -6.49 19.33 1.29
C ARG A 143 -5.64 19.84 2.46
N GLY A 144 -4.32 19.85 2.30
CA GLY A 144 -3.41 20.39 3.31
C GLY A 144 -3.62 21.89 3.56
N ARG A 145 -3.83 22.69 2.51
CA ARG A 145 -4.16 24.13 2.65
C ARG A 145 -5.48 24.34 3.35
N ASP A 146 -6.50 23.56 3.00
CA ASP A 146 -7.84 23.68 3.58
C ASP A 146 -7.83 23.32 5.07
N MET A 147 -7.14 22.24 5.46
CA MET A 147 -6.95 21.87 6.86
C MET A 147 -6.21 22.96 7.67
N VAL A 148 -5.19 23.59 7.09
CA VAL A 148 -4.49 24.70 7.75
C VAL A 148 -5.42 25.90 7.91
N ASN A 149 -6.21 26.24 6.90
CA ASN A 149 -7.18 27.34 6.98
C ASN A 149 -8.24 27.08 8.05
N GLU A 150 -8.75 25.84 8.13
CA GLU A 150 -9.69 25.42 9.17
C GLU A 150 -9.08 25.51 10.56
N ALA A 151 -7.86 25.01 10.74
CA ALA A 151 -7.14 25.10 12.01
C ALA A 151 -6.91 26.56 12.44
N GLN A 152 -6.55 27.44 11.50
CA GLN A 152 -6.43 28.87 11.76
C GLN A 152 -7.77 29.49 12.18
N ALA A 153 -8.88 29.14 11.50
CA ALA A 153 -10.21 29.62 11.85
C ALA A 153 -10.69 29.12 13.22
N VAL A 154 -10.37 27.87 13.60
CA VAL A 154 -10.63 27.34 14.94
C VAL A 154 -9.81 28.10 15.99
N ARG A 155 -8.51 28.31 15.73
CA ARG A 155 -7.62 29.06 16.61
C ARG A 155 -8.11 30.48 16.82
N GLU A 156 -8.49 31.18 15.77
CA GLU A 156 -9.01 32.55 15.85
C GLU A 156 -10.28 32.62 16.71
N ARG A 157 -11.20 31.67 16.54
CA ARG A 157 -12.40 31.55 17.39
C ARG A 157 -12.04 31.33 18.86
N MET A 158 -11.15 30.38 19.15
CA MET A 158 -10.71 30.11 20.52
C MET A 158 -10.03 31.32 21.18
N LEU A 159 -9.16 32.01 20.45
CA LEU A 159 -8.49 33.21 20.95
C LEU A 159 -9.47 34.36 21.18
N SER A 160 -10.46 34.52 20.30
CA SER A 160 -11.53 35.51 20.45
C SER A 160 -12.38 35.23 21.69
N ASP A 161 -12.77 33.97 21.90
CA ASP A 161 -13.53 33.54 23.08
C ASP A 161 -12.73 33.71 24.37
N LEU A 162 -11.44 33.37 24.34
CA LEU A 162 -10.54 33.57 25.48
C LEU A 162 -10.38 35.07 25.80
N ALA A 163 -10.22 35.91 24.79
CA ALA A 163 -10.15 37.37 24.97
C ALA A 163 -11.45 37.92 25.59
N ARG A 164 -12.62 37.44 25.12
CA ARG A 164 -13.93 37.80 25.69
C ARG A 164 -14.05 37.36 27.15
N LYS A 165 -13.72 36.10 27.47
CA LYS A 165 -13.72 35.58 28.85
C LYS A 165 -12.80 36.38 29.76
N ARG A 166 -11.58 36.69 29.31
CA ARG A 166 -10.61 37.52 30.04
C ARG A 166 -11.14 38.93 30.28
N GLN A 167 -11.82 39.53 29.30
CA GLN A 167 -12.41 40.86 29.46
C GLN A 167 -13.54 40.86 30.49
N THR A 168 -14.44 39.87 30.43
CA THR A 168 -15.51 39.70 31.42
C THR A 168 -14.94 39.47 32.82
N GLY A 169 -13.94 38.58 32.96
CA GLY A 169 -13.28 38.33 34.23
C GLY A 169 -12.61 39.57 34.81
N ARG A 170 -11.96 40.40 33.97
CA ARG A 170 -11.41 41.70 34.40
C ARG A 170 -12.48 42.67 34.88
N ALA A 171 -13.61 42.75 34.18
CA ALA A 171 -14.73 43.59 34.59
C ALA A 171 -15.28 43.15 35.96
N GLN A 172 -15.43 41.84 36.18
CA GLN A 172 -15.85 41.29 37.48
C GLN A 172 -14.85 41.60 38.60
N VAL A 173 -13.55 41.43 38.35
CA VAL A 173 -12.50 41.79 39.33
C VAL A 173 -12.56 43.27 39.69
N GLU A 174 -12.76 44.15 38.70
CA GLU A 174 -12.86 45.59 38.94
C GLU A 174 -14.14 45.96 39.70
N GLN A 175 -15.26 45.29 39.40
CA GLN A 175 -16.49 45.44 40.16
C GLN A 175 -16.34 44.98 41.62
N LEU A 176 -15.65 43.85 41.86
CA LEU A 176 -15.35 43.37 43.21
C LEU A 176 -14.42 44.33 43.97
N ARG A 177 -13.43 44.93 43.30
CA ARG A 177 -12.57 45.97 43.89
C ARG A 177 -13.38 47.21 44.27
N ALA A 178 -14.22 47.71 43.38
CA ALA A 178 -15.10 48.84 43.67
C ALA A 178 -16.08 48.52 44.82
N GLY A 179 -16.61 47.30 44.87
CA GLY A 179 -17.45 46.82 45.96
C GLY A 179 -16.71 46.78 47.30
N ARG A 180 -15.49 46.20 47.32
CA ARG A 180 -14.61 46.20 48.49
C ARG A 180 -14.30 47.61 48.97
N ASP A 181 -13.97 48.52 48.06
CA ASP A 181 -13.59 49.89 48.42
C ASP A 181 -14.77 50.65 49.04
N ARG A 182 -15.99 50.45 48.52
CA ARG A 182 -17.23 50.95 49.16
C ARG A 182 -17.48 50.34 50.53
N LEU A 183 -17.24 49.03 50.69
CA LEU A 183 -17.38 48.38 52.00
C LEU A 183 -16.38 48.95 53.02
N LEU A 184 -15.12 49.15 52.63
CA LEU A 184 -14.11 49.80 53.47
C LEU A 184 -14.51 51.23 53.85
N GLU A 185 -15.05 51.99 52.91
CA GLU A 185 -15.58 53.34 53.18
C GLU A 185 -16.75 53.28 54.19
N SER A 186 -17.72 52.39 53.98
CA SER A 186 -18.85 52.22 54.91
C SER A 186 -18.41 51.77 56.30
N LEU A 187 -17.42 50.88 56.39
CA LEU A 187 -16.83 50.44 57.66
C LEU A 187 -16.13 51.59 58.37
N THR A 188 -15.41 52.44 57.62
CA THR A 188 -14.74 53.63 58.17
C THR A 188 -15.77 54.61 58.74
N ILE A 189 -16.88 54.84 58.03
CA ILE A 189 -17.99 55.67 58.51
C ILE A 189 -18.63 55.07 59.77
N ALA A 190 -18.89 53.76 59.77
CA ALA A 190 -19.46 53.06 60.93
C ALA A 190 -18.54 53.15 62.15
N GLN A 191 -17.23 52.99 61.97
CA GLN A 191 -16.23 53.18 63.04
C GLN A 191 -16.25 54.62 63.57
N GLN A 192 -16.24 55.63 62.69
CA GLN A 192 -16.34 57.04 63.11
C GLN A 192 -17.63 57.33 63.88
N SER A 193 -18.76 56.78 63.44
CA SER A 193 -20.04 56.91 64.13
C SER A 193 -20.03 56.21 65.49
N LEU A 194 -19.41 55.03 65.60
CA LEU A 194 -19.25 54.31 66.86
C LEU A 194 -18.37 55.09 67.83
N ASP A 195 -17.23 55.62 67.35
CA ASP A 195 -16.32 56.44 68.14
C ASP A 195 -17.00 57.71 68.66
N ALA A 196 -17.83 58.35 67.81
CA ALA A 196 -18.65 59.50 68.21
C ALA A 196 -19.69 59.12 69.29
N ALA A 197 -20.44 58.04 69.08
CA ALA A 197 -21.42 57.57 70.07
C ALA A 197 -20.77 57.16 71.40
N MET A 198 -19.60 56.51 71.35
CA MET A 198 -18.80 56.16 72.53
C MET A 198 -18.30 57.41 73.26
N LYS A 199 -17.84 58.42 72.53
CA LYS A 199 -17.45 59.71 73.10
C LYS A 199 -18.63 60.39 73.77
N ASP A 200 -19.77 60.50 73.09
CA ASP A 200 -21.00 61.10 73.63
C ASP A 200 -21.45 60.38 74.91
N LEU A 201 -21.35 59.04 74.96
CA LEU A 201 -21.65 58.25 76.16
C LEU A 201 -20.67 58.53 77.30
N VAL A 202 -19.37 58.59 77.00
CA VAL A 202 -18.33 58.92 77.99
C VAL A 202 -18.55 60.32 78.57
N ASP A 203 -18.96 61.29 77.77
CA ASP A 203 -19.23 62.66 78.19
C ASP A 203 -20.59 62.78 78.93
N ALA A 204 -21.60 62.02 78.51
CA ALA A 204 -22.94 62.02 79.11
C ALA A 204 -23.00 61.32 80.47
N VAL A 205 -22.16 60.31 80.74
CA VAL A 205 -22.17 59.60 82.04
C VAL A 205 -21.88 60.54 83.23
N PRO A 206 -20.83 61.40 83.21
CA PRO A 206 -20.61 62.43 84.22
C PRO A 206 -21.76 63.44 84.31
N GLU A 207 -22.32 63.89 83.18
CA GLU A 207 -23.41 64.87 83.17
C GLU A 207 -24.70 64.28 83.74
N ALA A 208 -25.03 63.04 83.37
CA ALA A 208 -26.13 62.26 83.91
C ALA A 208 -25.94 62.00 85.40
N ARG A 209 -24.73 61.67 85.87
CA ARG A 209 -24.42 61.55 87.30
C ARG A 209 -24.62 62.88 88.03
N ALA A 210 -24.12 63.99 87.49
CA ALA A 210 -24.31 65.31 88.08
C ALA A 210 -25.79 65.73 88.07
N SER A 211 -26.55 65.38 87.03
CA SER A 211 -28.00 65.62 86.94
C SER A 211 -28.77 64.78 87.96
N ALA A 212 -28.44 63.49 88.07
CA ALA A 212 -29.00 62.58 89.07
C ALA A 212 -28.65 63.02 90.49
N GLU A 213 -27.44 63.52 90.74
CA GLU A 213 -27.04 64.07 92.04
C GLU A 213 -27.79 65.37 92.34
N ARG A 214 -27.95 66.28 91.37
CA ARG A 214 -28.83 67.46 91.51
C ARG A 214 -30.29 67.09 91.72
N ALA A 215 -30.79 66.02 91.11
CA ALA A 215 -32.14 65.51 91.33
C ALA A 215 -32.27 64.88 92.73
N GLY A 216 -31.28 64.10 93.15
CA GLY A 216 -31.18 63.52 94.49
C GLY A 216 -31.11 64.60 95.57
N LEU A 217 -30.37 65.69 95.34
CA LEU A 217 -30.35 66.86 96.23
C LEU A 217 -31.68 67.61 96.24
N ARG A 218 -32.43 67.64 95.14
CA ARG A 218 -33.80 68.20 95.13
C ARG A 218 -34.74 67.35 95.98
N ILE A 219 -34.74 66.04 95.80
CA ILE A 219 -35.56 65.09 96.58
C ILE A 219 -35.13 65.10 98.06
N ALA A 220 -33.83 65.17 98.36
CA ALA A 220 -33.34 65.24 99.75
C ALA A 220 -33.67 66.57 100.45
N ASN A 221 -33.87 67.65 99.70
CA ASN A 221 -34.29 68.97 100.21
C ASN A 221 -35.80 69.20 100.14
N GLU A 222 -36.56 68.29 99.53
CA GLU A 222 -38.00 68.25 99.72
C GLU A 222 -38.27 67.85 101.18
N LEU A 223 -39.10 68.63 101.88
CA LEU A 223 -39.56 68.22 103.20
C LEU A 223 -40.29 66.89 103.02
N THR A 224 -39.88 65.86 103.77
CA THR A 224 -40.67 64.64 103.90
C THR A 224 -42.11 65.03 104.21
N PRO A 225 -43.07 64.77 103.30
CA PRO A 225 -44.43 65.24 103.48
C PRO A 225 -44.99 64.65 104.77
N THR A 226 -45.73 65.46 105.53
CA THR A 226 -46.40 64.96 106.73
C THR A 226 -47.56 64.07 106.33
N VAL A 227 -47.99 63.17 107.21
CA VAL A 227 -49.05 62.18 106.93
C VAL A 227 -50.34 62.87 106.45
N GLU A 228 -50.71 64.03 107.01
CA GLU A 228 -51.87 64.81 106.58
C GLU A 228 -51.75 65.37 105.15
N THR A 229 -50.54 65.77 104.73
CA THR A 229 -50.33 66.27 103.35
C THR A 229 -50.39 65.14 102.32
N MET A 230 -49.89 63.94 102.66
CA MET A 230 -50.04 62.75 101.83
C MET A 230 -51.50 62.29 101.75
N GLU A 231 -52.24 62.33 102.87
CA GLU A 231 -53.67 62.00 102.88
C GLU A 231 -54.50 62.98 102.04
N ALA A 232 -54.18 64.28 102.07
CA ALA A 232 -54.83 65.29 101.24
C ALA A 232 -54.53 65.14 99.74
N GLU A 233 -53.29 64.76 99.37
CA GLU A 233 -52.92 64.47 97.98
C GLU A 233 -53.57 63.17 97.47
N ILE A 234 -53.66 62.14 98.32
CA ILE A 234 -54.38 60.89 98.03
C ILE A 234 -55.89 61.18 97.87
N GLU A 235 -56.47 62.04 98.69
CA GLU A 235 -57.88 62.42 98.60
C GLU A 235 -58.17 63.28 97.37
N ALA A 236 -57.25 64.18 96.98
CA ALA A 236 -57.32 64.91 95.72
C ALA A 236 -57.18 63.98 94.49
N ALA A 237 -56.30 62.97 94.55
CA ALA A 237 -56.16 61.94 93.51
C ALA A 237 -57.43 61.06 93.40
N ARG A 238 -58.10 60.75 94.51
CA ARG A 238 -59.43 60.09 94.52
C ARG A 238 -60.51 60.96 93.87
N LEU A 239 -60.49 62.28 94.09
CA LEU A 239 -61.48 63.20 93.54
C LEU A 239 -61.38 63.34 92.01
N VAL A 240 -60.18 63.17 91.45
CA VAL A 240 -59.90 63.23 90.01
C VAL A 240 -59.98 61.83 89.34
N GLY A 241 -60.30 60.79 90.11
CA GLY A 241 -60.47 59.43 89.60
C GLY A 241 -59.17 58.73 89.20
N HIS A 242 -58.03 59.16 89.77
CA HIS A 242 -56.75 58.49 89.56
C HIS A 242 -56.74 57.18 90.37
N PRO A 243 -56.55 56.00 89.76
CA PRO A 243 -56.58 54.73 90.48
C PRO A 243 -55.41 54.67 91.47
N LEU A 244 -55.73 54.72 92.76
CA LEU A 244 -54.77 54.51 93.84
C LEU A 244 -54.66 53.02 94.10
N VAL A 245 -53.77 52.38 93.34
CA VAL A 245 -53.34 50.98 93.50
C VAL A 245 -54.50 49.98 93.58
N ASP A 246 -55.08 49.65 92.43
CA ASP A 246 -55.76 48.36 92.27
C ASP A 246 -54.67 47.27 92.21
N GLY A 247 -54.63 46.44 93.25
CA GLY A 247 -54.03 45.10 93.21
C GLY A 247 -52.59 45.00 92.72
N VAL A 248 -51.62 45.38 93.57
CA VAL A 248 -50.32 44.68 93.52
C VAL A 248 -50.59 43.26 94.03
N ALA A 249 -50.74 42.34 93.09
CA ALA A 249 -50.63 40.92 93.36
C ALA A 249 -49.28 40.67 94.03
N ALA A 250 -49.30 40.17 95.26
CA ALA A 250 -48.14 39.57 95.87
C ALA A 250 -47.65 38.42 94.98
N PRO A 251 -46.34 38.27 94.71
CA PRO A 251 -45.85 37.17 93.91
C PRO A 251 -45.95 35.90 94.75
N GLY A 252 -46.92 35.04 94.45
CA GLY A 252 -46.99 33.69 94.97
C GLY A 252 -48.37 33.29 95.48
N SER A 253 -49.16 32.67 94.62
CA SER A 253 -49.87 31.44 94.95
C SER A 253 -50.42 30.85 93.65
N ALA A 254 -49.89 29.70 93.28
CA ALA A 254 -50.47 28.82 92.28
C ALA A 254 -51.94 28.53 92.62
N GLY A 255 -52.78 28.52 91.59
CA GLY A 255 -54.18 28.14 91.69
C GLY A 255 -54.68 27.83 90.30
N ASP A 256 -54.79 26.52 90.03
CA ASP A 256 -55.50 25.91 88.91
C ASP A 256 -56.79 26.64 88.59
N LEU A 257 -56.94 27.10 87.36
CA LEU A 257 -58.22 27.16 86.69
C LEU A 257 -58.01 26.80 85.23
N ASP A 258 -58.43 25.58 84.91
CA ASP A 258 -58.75 25.11 83.57
C ASP A 258 -59.73 26.11 82.92
N ASP A 259 -59.22 26.91 81.99
CA ASP A 259 -60.03 27.48 80.93
C ASP A 259 -59.15 27.58 79.68
N GLU A 260 -59.54 26.80 78.69
CA GLU A 260 -58.92 26.65 77.38
C GLU A 260 -59.05 27.96 76.57
N PRO A 261 -57.95 28.53 76.02
CA PRO A 261 -58.06 29.52 74.96
C PRO A 261 -57.39 29.00 73.68
N ASP A 262 -58.18 28.98 72.61
CA ASP A 262 -57.73 28.84 71.22
C ASP A 262 -58.22 30.09 70.45
N PRO A 263 -57.63 30.50 69.32
CA PRO A 263 -56.25 30.85 69.06
C PRO A 263 -56.13 32.27 68.47
N VAL A 264 -55.19 33.10 68.93
CA VAL A 264 -54.66 34.21 68.08
C VAL A 264 -53.16 34.34 68.31
N PHE A 265 -52.45 33.75 67.36
CA PHE A 265 -51.02 33.69 67.19
C PHE A 265 -50.39 35.09 67.12
N VAL A 266 -49.37 35.27 67.97
CA VAL A 266 -48.12 36.04 67.79
C VAL A 266 -48.12 37.05 66.65
N THR A 267 -48.19 38.33 67.02
CA THR A 267 -47.86 39.44 66.13
C THR A 267 -46.40 39.35 65.71
N ALA A 268 -46.22 39.34 64.39
CA ALA A 268 -44.97 39.43 63.66
C ALA A 268 -44.09 40.59 64.13
N GLU A 269 -42.87 40.26 64.56
CA GLU A 269 -41.64 41.06 64.40
C GLU A 269 -40.45 40.30 64.99
N MET A 270 -40.19 39.09 64.47
CA MET A 270 -38.86 38.47 64.58
C MET A 270 -38.66 37.41 63.50
N GLU A 271 -38.77 37.82 62.24
CA GLU A 271 -38.46 36.98 61.09
C GLU A 271 -37.72 37.84 60.05
N ALA A 272 -36.42 38.02 60.28
CA ALA A 272 -35.52 38.73 59.36
C ALA A 272 -34.09 38.18 59.43
N LEU A 273 -33.89 36.88 59.67
CA LEU A 273 -32.56 36.23 59.63
C LEU A 273 -32.61 34.76 59.14
N THR A 274 -33.43 34.42 58.14
CA THR A 274 -33.46 33.05 57.59
C THR A 274 -33.50 32.96 56.06
N HIS A 275 -33.23 34.03 55.31
CA HIS A 275 -33.13 33.97 53.84
C HIS A 275 -31.80 34.54 53.32
N ILE A 276 -30.71 33.85 53.64
CA ILE A 276 -29.48 33.83 52.84
C ILE A 276 -29.01 32.37 52.81
N ASP A 277 -29.71 31.51 52.09
CA ASP A 277 -29.16 30.21 51.66
C ASP A 277 -29.92 29.57 50.48
N GLU A 278 -30.63 30.38 49.68
CA GLU A 278 -31.37 29.92 48.50
C GLU A 278 -30.83 30.59 47.23
N ALA A 279 -29.57 30.31 46.92
CA ALA A 279 -28.95 30.65 45.64
C ALA A 279 -27.79 29.72 45.23
N LEU A 280 -27.63 28.55 45.87
CA LEU A 280 -26.58 27.58 45.55
C LEU A 280 -27.13 26.16 45.51
N GLU A 281 -27.87 25.83 44.45
CA GLU A 281 -28.01 24.44 44.02
C GLU A 281 -27.12 24.20 42.79
N PRO A 282 -26.10 23.32 42.87
CA PRO A 282 -25.54 22.67 41.70
C PRO A 282 -26.36 21.40 41.39
N SER A 283 -26.82 21.31 40.14
CA SER A 283 -27.42 20.13 39.54
C SER A 283 -26.48 18.92 39.59
N LYS A 284 -26.95 17.83 40.20
CA LYS A 284 -26.37 16.48 40.10
C LYS A 284 -27.00 15.73 38.93
N GLU A 285 -26.17 15.25 38.01
CA GLU A 285 -26.47 14.09 37.16
C GLU A 285 -25.49 12.96 37.48
N ALA A 286 -26.10 11.82 37.79
CA ALA A 286 -25.69 10.41 37.79
C ALA A 286 -24.20 9.99 37.71
N GLU A 287 -23.81 9.14 38.66
CA GLU A 287 -22.76 8.12 38.52
C GLU A 287 -23.21 6.94 37.62
N PRO A 288 -22.30 5.99 37.30
CA PRO A 288 -22.37 4.77 38.12
C PRO A 288 -21.02 4.20 38.59
N ALA A 289 -21.00 3.84 39.88
CA ALA A 289 -20.70 2.53 40.47
C ALA A 289 -19.30 1.89 40.32
N ALA A 290 -18.79 1.50 41.50
CA ALA A 290 -17.57 0.79 41.80
C ALA A 290 -17.75 -0.74 41.93
N GLY A 291 -16.61 -1.45 41.91
CA GLY A 291 -16.31 -2.71 42.59
C GLY A 291 -14.77 -2.85 42.65
N GLU A 292 -14.12 -2.55 43.78
CA GLU A 292 -13.67 -3.47 44.86
C GLU A 292 -12.65 -4.53 44.37
N ASP A 293 -11.33 -4.32 44.60
CA ASP A 293 -10.51 -4.81 45.75
C ASP A 293 -10.34 -6.36 45.74
N ALA A 294 -9.17 -7.00 45.85
CA ALA A 294 -7.87 -6.67 46.47
C ALA A 294 -6.76 -7.62 45.95
N ASP A 295 -5.48 -7.21 46.05
CA ASP A 295 -4.48 -7.89 46.89
C ASP A 295 -3.11 -7.17 46.84
N VAL A 296 -2.48 -7.08 48.02
CA VAL A 296 -1.26 -6.33 48.36
C VAL A 296 -0.18 -7.30 48.84
N ASP A 297 1.04 -7.15 48.32
CA ASP A 297 2.39 -7.15 48.97
C ASP A 297 3.43 -7.50 47.87
N GLU A 298 4.61 -6.89 47.75
CA GLU A 298 5.65 -6.76 48.77
C GLU A 298 6.69 -5.69 48.32
N ARG A 299 7.22 -4.93 49.28
CA ARG A 299 8.40 -4.04 49.17
C ARG A 299 9.66 -4.82 48.77
N VAL A 300 10.70 -4.18 48.21
CA VAL A 300 12.07 -4.00 48.80
C VAL A 300 12.93 -3.06 47.91
N ASP A 301 13.49 -2.02 48.55
CA ASP A 301 14.72 -1.23 48.34
C ASP A 301 15.30 -0.89 46.96
N ASP A 302 15.52 0.41 46.73
CA ASP A 302 16.63 0.93 45.91
C ASP A 302 17.39 2.00 46.70
N GLU A 303 18.54 1.61 47.26
CA GLU A 303 19.58 2.53 47.73
C GLU A 303 20.53 2.90 46.59
N HIS A 304 20.92 4.18 46.62
CA HIS A 304 21.97 4.86 45.89
C HIS A 304 23.16 4.03 45.37
N ASP A 305 23.64 4.39 44.17
CA ASP A 305 25.05 4.77 44.05
C ASP A 305 25.25 5.90 43.02
N ALA A 306 26.04 6.88 43.44
CA ALA A 306 26.46 8.03 42.68
C ALA A 306 27.92 7.80 42.24
N SER A 307 28.22 8.07 40.98
CA SER A 307 29.59 8.36 40.58
C SER A 307 29.61 9.48 39.56
N SER A 308 30.30 10.54 39.95
CA SER A 308 30.58 11.75 39.22
C SER A 308 31.53 11.50 38.04
N GLY A 309 31.31 12.22 36.94
CA GLY A 309 32.31 12.47 35.91
C GLY A 309 32.14 13.89 35.39
N THR A 310 32.89 14.81 35.96
CA THR A 310 33.10 16.18 35.48
C THR A 310 33.79 16.17 34.12
N ASP A 311 33.32 16.96 33.15
CA ASP A 311 34.26 17.73 32.33
C ASP A 311 33.63 18.99 31.71
N ASP A 312 34.49 20.00 31.68
CA ASP A 312 34.30 21.42 31.37
C ASP A 312 34.24 21.68 29.85
N PRO A 313 33.43 22.63 29.33
CA PRO A 313 33.54 23.07 27.95
C PRO A 313 34.44 24.30 27.85
N SER A 314 35.55 24.19 27.10
CA SER A 314 36.36 25.34 26.69
C SER A 314 36.70 25.31 25.19
N PRO A 315 36.82 26.49 24.53
CA PRO A 315 36.60 26.70 23.11
C PRO A 315 37.90 26.92 22.32
N VAL A 316 37.90 26.77 20.99
CA VAL A 316 38.71 27.63 20.07
C VAL A 316 38.42 27.39 18.58
N GLU A 317 38.32 28.53 17.87
CA GLU A 317 38.87 28.91 16.55
C GLU A 317 38.50 28.12 15.27
N ALA A 318 37.77 28.73 14.34
CA ALA A 318 38.22 29.69 13.30
C ALA A 318 38.95 29.03 12.12
N THR A 319 38.24 28.90 11.00
CA THR A 319 38.85 29.08 9.66
C THR A 319 37.86 29.82 8.76
N GLU A 320 38.33 30.96 8.27
CA GLU A 320 37.76 31.76 7.20
C GLU A 320 37.82 30.99 5.88
N SER A 321 36.82 31.16 5.01
CA SER A 321 37.00 31.08 3.56
C SER A 321 35.91 31.90 2.88
N GLU A 322 36.36 32.97 2.25
CA GLU A 322 35.57 33.94 1.50
C GLU A 322 35.15 33.39 0.12
N SER A 323 33.98 33.88 -0.32
CA SER A 323 33.69 34.46 -1.64
C SER A 323 33.91 33.62 -2.91
N SER A 324 32.81 33.37 -3.63
CA SER A 324 32.60 33.99 -4.96
C SER A 324 31.25 33.56 -5.59
N GLU A 325 30.33 34.51 -5.70
CA GLU A 325 29.26 34.53 -6.71
C GLU A 325 29.84 34.92 -8.08
N PRO A 326 29.08 34.72 -9.17
CA PRO A 326 28.73 35.91 -9.95
C PRO A 326 27.28 35.95 -10.44
N GLU A 327 26.76 37.18 -10.45
CA GLU A 327 25.56 37.67 -11.13
C GLU A 327 25.67 37.67 -12.67
N ALA A 328 24.48 37.68 -13.30
CA ALA A 328 24.05 38.31 -14.56
C ALA A 328 23.19 37.30 -15.34
N ASP A 329 22.01 37.60 -15.88
CA ASP A 329 21.60 38.82 -16.56
C ASP A 329 20.06 38.81 -16.70
N ALA A 330 19.43 39.97 -16.66
CA ALA A 330 18.01 40.16 -16.94
C ALA A 330 17.87 41.09 -18.15
N PRO A 331 16.83 40.91 -18.99
CA PRO A 331 16.23 42.09 -19.60
C PRO A 331 14.69 42.10 -19.57
N GLU A 332 14.22 43.27 -19.13
CA GLU A 332 13.14 44.13 -19.64
C GLU A 332 11.74 43.60 -20.03
N ALA A 333 10.79 44.29 -19.38
CA ALA A 333 9.38 44.52 -19.62
C ALA A 333 8.87 44.56 -21.08
N GLY A 334 7.66 44.01 -21.25
CA GLY A 334 6.70 44.36 -22.28
C GLY A 334 5.30 43.87 -21.92
N GLU A 335 4.40 44.78 -21.51
CA GLU A 335 2.95 44.54 -21.60
C GLU A 335 2.51 44.73 -23.07
N PRO A 336 1.53 43.97 -23.56
CA PRO A 336 0.21 44.58 -23.70
C PRO A 336 -1.02 43.66 -23.53
N GLU A 337 -2.05 44.31 -23.00
CA GLU A 337 -3.48 44.25 -23.38
C GLU A 337 -4.35 43.01 -23.15
N THR A 338 -5.46 43.35 -22.47
CA THR A 338 -6.63 42.60 -22.07
C THR A 338 -7.47 42.09 -23.24
N THR A 339 -7.84 40.81 -23.23
CA THR A 339 -8.92 40.26 -24.07
C THR A 339 -10.11 39.86 -23.19
N VAL A 340 -11.13 40.71 -23.20
CA VAL A 340 -12.42 40.49 -22.50
C VAL A 340 -13.29 39.45 -23.25
N ASP A 341 -12.89 39.01 -24.45
CA ASP A 341 -13.63 38.03 -25.26
C ASP A 341 -13.34 36.55 -24.91
N ALA A 342 -12.26 36.25 -24.17
CA ALA A 342 -11.94 34.85 -23.82
C ALA A 342 -12.80 34.29 -22.68
N VAL A 343 -13.40 35.18 -21.88
CA VAL A 343 -14.18 34.81 -20.69
C VAL A 343 -15.61 34.44 -21.06
N ASP A 344 -16.20 35.10 -22.05
CA ASP A 344 -17.57 34.81 -22.49
C ASP A 344 -17.68 33.47 -23.25
N ASP A 345 -16.64 33.07 -24.00
CA ASP A 345 -16.57 31.73 -24.62
C ASP A 345 -16.39 30.62 -23.57
N LEU A 346 -15.69 30.91 -22.47
CA LEU A 346 -15.56 29.99 -21.34
C LEU A 346 -16.89 29.79 -20.60
N PHE A 347 -17.67 30.87 -20.42
CA PHE A 347 -19.00 30.81 -19.80
C PHE A 347 -20.08 30.21 -20.71
N ALA A 348 -19.93 30.29 -22.03
CA ALA A 348 -20.79 29.60 -22.98
C ALA A 348 -20.54 28.07 -22.95
N ARG A 349 -19.28 27.65 -22.81
CA ARG A 349 -18.90 26.23 -22.70
C ARG A 349 -19.34 25.61 -21.36
N LEU A 350 -19.28 26.37 -20.27
CA LEU A 350 -19.72 25.93 -18.94
C LEU A 350 -21.26 25.84 -18.79
N ARG A 351 -22.03 26.41 -19.72
CA ARG A 351 -23.51 26.32 -19.73
C ARG A 351 -24.07 25.22 -20.62
N GLY A 352 -23.23 24.60 -21.46
CA GLY A 352 -23.64 23.54 -22.40
C GLY A 352 -23.67 22.14 -21.78
N ASP A 353 -22.90 21.90 -20.72
CA ASP A 353 -22.67 20.55 -20.19
C ASP A 353 -23.56 20.16 -18.99
N ARG A 354 -24.57 20.97 -18.68
CA ARG A 354 -25.37 20.84 -17.45
C ARG A 354 -26.78 20.30 -17.62
N ASN A 355 -27.06 19.54 -18.68
CA ASN A 355 -28.34 18.84 -18.86
C ASN A 355 -28.13 17.41 -19.40
N GLY A 356 -27.95 16.47 -18.47
CA GLY A 356 -28.10 15.03 -18.65
C GLY A 356 -28.42 14.40 -17.29
N GLU A 357 -29.63 13.84 -17.16
CA GLU A 357 -30.15 13.18 -15.95
C GLU A 357 -29.46 11.81 -15.68
N PRO A 358 -29.56 11.28 -14.44
CA PRO A 358 -28.56 10.38 -13.86
C PRO A 358 -28.88 8.88 -14.01
N GLU A 359 -27.83 8.05 -14.04
CA GLU A 359 -27.85 6.60 -13.84
C GLU A 359 -26.84 6.23 -12.72
N PRO A 360 -27.01 5.10 -12.01
CA PRO A 360 -26.78 5.01 -10.57
C PRO A 360 -25.33 4.84 -10.16
N GLU A 361 -25.06 5.42 -8.98
CA GLU A 361 -23.82 5.40 -8.21
C GLU A 361 -23.41 3.95 -7.87
N PHE A 362 -22.20 3.56 -8.29
CA PHE A 362 -21.43 2.53 -7.62
C PHE A 362 -20.45 3.25 -6.70
N GLU A 363 -20.57 2.96 -5.40
CA GLU A 363 -19.69 3.44 -4.35
C GLU A 363 -18.28 2.88 -4.60
N GLU A 364 -17.34 3.73 -5.02
CA GLU A 364 -15.91 3.44 -4.96
C GLU A 364 -15.43 3.64 -3.52
N GLU A 365 -15.03 2.53 -2.89
CA GLU A 365 -14.40 2.52 -1.58
C GLU A 365 -13.07 3.31 -1.60
N PRO A 366 -12.74 4.07 -0.54
CA PRO A 366 -11.50 4.84 -0.48
C PRO A 366 -10.29 3.91 -0.34
N GLN A 367 -9.29 4.09 -1.21
CA GLN A 367 -7.98 3.46 -1.05
C GLN A 367 -7.38 3.85 0.31
N PRO A 368 -6.92 2.88 1.13
CA PRO A 368 -6.34 3.20 2.43
C PRO A 368 -4.95 3.81 2.23
N ASP A 369 -4.69 4.86 3.00
CA ASP A 369 -3.43 5.57 3.13
C ASP A 369 -2.23 4.59 3.18
N ALA A 370 -1.39 4.64 2.15
CA ALA A 370 -0.09 4.01 2.18
C ALA A 370 0.80 4.78 3.17
N GLU A 371 0.77 4.35 4.43
CA GLU A 371 1.79 4.69 5.41
C GLU A 371 3.16 4.31 4.84
N SER A 372 3.92 5.33 4.48
CA SER A 372 5.32 5.24 4.08
C SER A 372 6.17 4.86 5.30
N GLU A 373 6.12 3.59 5.70
CA GLU A 373 7.07 3.01 6.64
C GLU A 373 8.33 2.57 5.89
N SER A 374 9.35 3.43 5.91
CA SER A 374 10.72 3.07 5.56
C SER A 374 11.29 2.12 6.62
N GLU A 375 11.14 0.80 6.43
CA GLU A 375 11.91 -0.20 7.17
C GLU A 375 13.35 -0.28 6.61
N PRO A 376 14.37 -0.43 7.46
CA PRO A 376 15.77 -0.36 7.05
C PRO A 376 16.11 -1.55 6.15
N GLU A 377 16.76 -1.26 5.03
CA GLU A 377 17.43 -2.26 4.20
C GLU A 377 18.40 -3.05 5.09
N GLN A 378 18.00 -4.26 5.49
CA GLN A 378 18.91 -5.19 6.15
C GLN A 378 20.00 -5.52 5.15
N GLU A 379 21.23 -5.07 5.46
CA GLU A 379 22.45 -5.42 4.75
C GLU A 379 22.46 -6.91 4.46
N ALA A 380 22.33 -7.26 3.18
CA ALA A 380 22.53 -8.60 2.70
C ALA A 380 23.95 -9.03 3.08
N VAL A 381 24.04 -9.95 4.04
CA VAL A 381 25.28 -10.65 4.36
C VAL A 381 25.78 -11.25 3.05
N VAL A 382 26.91 -10.75 2.54
CA VAL A 382 27.52 -11.21 1.30
C VAL A 382 27.98 -12.65 1.51
N SER A 383 27.10 -13.62 1.28
CA SER A 383 27.46 -15.02 1.20
C SER A 383 28.28 -15.22 -0.07
N ALA A 384 29.47 -15.79 0.07
CA ALA A 384 30.33 -16.13 -1.06
C ALA A 384 29.79 -17.29 -1.93
N ASP A 385 28.70 -17.93 -1.50
CA ASP A 385 28.00 -19.00 -2.23
C ASP A 385 26.81 -18.42 -3.05
N PRO A 386 26.86 -18.50 -4.39
CA PRO A 386 25.77 -18.08 -5.27
C PRO A 386 24.41 -18.71 -4.94
N ASN A 387 24.40 -19.97 -4.46
CA ASN A 387 23.16 -20.68 -4.13
C ASN A 387 22.52 -20.11 -2.85
N GLN A 388 23.33 -19.69 -1.88
CA GLN A 388 22.86 -19.04 -0.66
C GLN A 388 22.27 -17.66 -0.95
N ALA A 389 22.88 -16.91 -1.88
CA ALA A 389 22.35 -15.62 -2.31
C ALA A 389 21.01 -15.75 -3.04
N LEU A 390 20.84 -16.78 -3.88
CA LEU A 390 19.57 -17.08 -4.54
C LEU A 390 18.47 -17.45 -3.54
N ARG A 391 18.78 -18.29 -2.53
CA ARG A 391 17.86 -18.62 -1.44
C ARG A 391 17.40 -17.37 -0.69
N ALA A 392 18.34 -16.55 -0.21
CA ALA A 392 18.01 -15.33 0.54
C ALA A 392 17.14 -14.36 -0.29
N ARG A 393 17.41 -14.24 -1.59
CA ARG A 393 16.58 -13.43 -2.49
C ARG A 393 15.16 -13.98 -2.60
N ALA A 394 15.01 -15.28 -2.83
CA ALA A 394 13.70 -15.90 -2.98
C ALA A 394 12.91 -15.91 -1.66
N GLU A 395 13.54 -16.12 -0.50
CA GLU A 395 12.92 -15.96 0.81
C GLU A 395 12.40 -14.53 1.01
N SER A 396 13.19 -13.54 0.61
CA SER A 396 12.81 -12.13 0.69
C SER A 396 11.63 -11.80 -0.24
N VAL A 397 11.63 -12.32 -1.47
CA VAL A 397 10.53 -12.15 -2.44
C VAL A 397 9.25 -12.82 -1.93
N ALA A 398 9.32 -14.10 -1.52
CA ALA A 398 8.20 -14.84 -0.97
C ALA A 398 7.63 -14.15 0.28
N THR A 399 8.49 -13.70 1.20
CA THR A 399 8.05 -12.97 2.41
C THR A 399 7.26 -11.71 2.06
N ARG A 400 7.73 -10.90 1.08
CA ARG A 400 7.00 -9.69 0.66
C ARG A 400 5.66 -10.02 0.00
N ALA A 401 5.63 -11.06 -0.85
CA ALA A 401 4.42 -11.49 -1.52
C ALA A 401 3.37 -11.98 -0.53
N LEU A 402 3.75 -12.85 0.41
CA LEU A 402 2.88 -13.34 1.48
C LEU A 402 2.37 -12.20 2.37
N LYS A 403 3.22 -11.23 2.72
CA LYS A 403 2.81 -10.06 3.52
C LYS A 403 1.76 -9.21 2.83
N ARG A 404 1.83 -9.07 1.49
CA ARG A 404 0.84 -8.31 0.72
C ARG A 404 -0.54 -8.97 0.79
N ILE A 405 -0.62 -10.27 0.51
CA ILE A 405 -1.88 -11.04 0.61
C ILE A 405 -2.44 -10.98 2.03
N LEU A 406 -1.59 -11.11 3.05
CA LEU A 406 -2.01 -11.03 4.45
C LEU A 406 -2.65 -9.68 4.80
N VAL A 407 -2.11 -8.57 4.29
CA VAL A 407 -2.67 -7.23 4.53
C VAL A 407 -4.01 -7.05 3.82
N GLU A 408 -4.12 -7.50 2.57
CA GLU A 408 -5.38 -7.47 1.81
C GLU A 408 -6.47 -8.32 2.50
N GLU A 409 -6.12 -9.53 2.95
CA GLU A 409 -7.01 -10.40 3.71
C GLU A 409 -7.41 -9.78 5.04
N GLN A 410 -6.46 -9.15 5.78
CA GLN A 410 -6.76 -8.49 7.04
C GLN A 410 -7.78 -7.37 6.86
N SER A 411 -7.60 -6.50 5.86
CA SER A 411 -8.52 -5.41 5.57
C SER A 411 -9.91 -5.93 5.22
N SER A 412 -9.99 -6.90 4.30
CA SER A 412 -11.23 -7.56 3.92
C SER A 412 -11.94 -8.23 5.11
N LEU A 413 -11.20 -8.92 5.97
CA LEU A 413 -11.75 -9.60 7.15
C LEU A 413 -12.23 -8.60 8.20
N LEU A 414 -11.48 -7.53 8.47
CA LEU A 414 -11.90 -6.48 9.41
C LEU A 414 -13.17 -5.76 8.94
N ASP A 415 -13.28 -5.48 7.64
CA ASP A 415 -14.50 -4.90 7.07
C ASP A 415 -15.66 -5.89 7.06
N GLY A 416 -15.38 -7.18 6.88
CA GLY A 416 -16.35 -8.25 7.11
C GLY A 416 -16.85 -8.28 8.54
N ILE A 417 -15.95 -8.26 9.54
CA ILE A 417 -16.29 -8.31 10.97
C ILE A 417 -17.13 -7.09 11.37
N ARG A 418 -16.84 -5.91 10.84
CA ARG A 418 -17.66 -4.70 11.06
C ARG A 418 -19.10 -4.86 10.54
N ARG A 419 -19.31 -5.61 9.46
CA ARG A 419 -20.62 -5.80 8.82
C ARG A 419 -21.42 -6.99 9.38
N SER A 420 -20.75 -8.10 9.68
CA SER A 420 -21.39 -9.38 10.00
C SER A 420 -20.77 -10.12 11.19
N GLY A 421 -19.87 -9.49 11.95
CA GLY A 421 -19.28 -10.09 13.16
C GLY A 421 -18.51 -11.39 12.87
N SER A 422 -18.72 -12.40 13.72
CA SER A 422 -18.05 -13.71 13.63
C SER A 422 -18.36 -14.49 12.33
N ASP A 423 -19.49 -14.22 11.66
CA ASP A 423 -19.83 -14.85 10.37
C ASP A 423 -18.79 -14.55 9.28
N ALA A 424 -18.13 -13.38 9.34
CA ALA A 424 -17.05 -13.04 8.40
C ALA A 424 -15.84 -13.98 8.55
N ILE A 425 -15.55 -14.40 9.78
CA ILE A 425 -14.47 -15.34 10.09
C ILE A 425 -14.84 -16.75 9.58
N ALA A 426 -16.11 -17.14 9.72
CA ALA A 426 -16.59 -18.44 9.24
C ALA A 426 -16.38 -18.60 7.72
N VAL A 427 -16.51 -17.53 6.94
CA VAL A 427 -16.26 -17.56 5.49
C VAL A 427 -14.80 -17.87 5.16
N VAL A 428 -13.84 -17.22 5.85
CA VAL A 428 -12.41 -17.43 5.61
C VAL A 428 -11.97 -18.83 6.06
N VAL A 429 -12.53 -19.33 7.16
CA VAL A 429 -12.11 -20.63 7.71
C VAL A 429 -12.90 -21.82 7.15
N ALA A 430 -14.01 -21.59 6.42
CA ALA A 430 -14.82 -22.69 5.86
C ALA A 430 -14.05 -23.60 4.89
N ASP A 431 -13.16 -23.03 4.09
CA ASP A 431 -12.40 -23.75 3.08
C ASP A 431 -10.89 -23.47 3.23
N ALA A 432 -10.13 -24.54 3.51
CA ALA A 432 -8.69 -24.46 3.70
C ALA A 432 -7.94 -24.22 2.40
N ASP A 433 -8.41 -24.82 1.31
CA ASP A 433 -7.77 -24.70 0.01
C ASP A 433 -8.07 -23.34 -0.61
N ALA A 434 -9.29 -22.83 -0.46
CA ALA A 434 -9.64 -21.48 -0.92
C ALA A 434 -8.89 -20.39 -0.15
N HIS A 435 -8.63 -20.59 1.15
CA HIS A 435 -7.82 -19.67 1.96
C HIS A 435 -6.33 -19.70 1.56
N ALA A 436 -5.79 -20.88 1.25
CA ALA A 436 -4.38 -21.02 0.88
C ALA A 436 -4.07 -20.55 -0.55
N ALA A 437 -5.00 -20.71 -1.50
CA ALA A 437 -4.75 -20.47 -2.92
C ALA A 437 -4.16 -19.08 -3.26
N PRO A 438 -4.62 -17.96 -2.67
CA PRO A 438 -4.00 -16.64 -2.93
C PRO A 438 -2.55 -16.55 -2.46
N TYR A 439 -2.20 -17.20 -1.35
CA TYR A 439 -0.82 -17.23 -0.83
C TYR A 439 0.09 -18.10 -1.69
N GLU A 440 -0.43 -19.23 -2.17
CA GLU A 440 0.30 -20.13 -3.08
C GLU A 440 0.61 -19.44 -4.40
N LEU A 441 -0.39 -18.84 -5.03
CA LEU A 441 -0.20 -18.04 -6.26
C LEU A 441 0.80 -16.90 -6.07
N ALA A 442 0.80 -16.24 -4.91
CA ALA A 442 1.67 -15.10 -4.65
C ALA A 442 3.16 -15.49 -4.59
N ILE A 443 3.49 -16.73 -4.21
CA ILE A 443 4.88 -17.19 -4.08
C ILE A 443 5.38 -17.98 -5.29
N ASP A 444 4.52 -18.25 -6.28
CA ASP A 444 4.87 -19.00 -7.50
C ASP A 444 6.11 -18.44 -8.19
N ALA A 445 6.18 -17.13 -8.37
CA ALA A 445 7.33 -16.49 -9.00
C ALA A 445 8.64 -16.71 -8.22
N ALA A 446 8.59 -16.75 -6.89
CA ALA A 446 9.77 -17.04 -6.06
C ALA A 446 10.19 -18.51 -6.17
N PHE A 447 9.23 -19.42 -6.33
CA PHE A 447 9.49 -20.83 -6.55
C PHE A 447 10.01 -21.12 -7.96
N ASP A 448 9.46 -20.47 -8.99
CA ASP A 448 9.93 -20.60 -10.37
C ASP A 448 11.41 -20.24 -10.48
N ASP A 449 11.82 -19.10 -9.92
CA ASP A 449 13.20 -18.64 -9.89
C ASP A 449 14.15 -19.66 -9.22
N ILE A 450 13.74 -20.28 -8.09
CA ILE A 450 14.55 -21.28 -7.39
C ILE A 450 14.59 -22.60 -8.17
N ILE A 451 13.44 -23.09 -8.62
CA ILE A 451 13.31 -24.39 -9.28
C ILE A 451 14.10 -24.40 -10.59
N GLU A 452 14.07 -23.29 -11.34
CA GLU A 452 14.88 -23.12 -12.54
C GLU A 452 16.38 -23.16 -12.23
N ALA A 453 16.82 -22.53 -11.13
CA ALA A 453 18.23 -22.38 -10.81
C ALA A 453 18.86 -23.61 -10.10
N LEU A 454 18.15 -24.21 -9.15
CA LEU A 454 18.69 -25.24 -8.24
C LEU A 454 18.11 -26.63 -8.51
N GLY A 455 17.10 -26.74 -9.38
CA GLY A 455 16.36 -27.97 -9.62
C GLY A 455 15.24 -28.17 -8.60
N GLY A 456 14.15 -28.72 -9.08
CA GLY A 456 12.94 -29.00 -8.32
C GLY A 456 11.87 -29.55 -9.27
N ASP A 457 10.81 -30.11 -8.70
CA ASP A 457 9.69 -30.62 -9.49
C ASP A 457 8.36 -30.22 -8.87
N ALA A 458 7.26 -30.72 -9.44
CA ALA A 458 5.93 -30.45 -8.91
C ALA A 458 5.75 -30.96 -7.46
N SER A 459 6.50 -31.98 -7.03
CA SER A 459 6.45 -32.50 -5.66
C SER A 459 7.11 -31.55 -4.69
N THR A 460 8.30 -31.04 -5.00
CA THR A 460 9.00 -30.11 -4.08
C THR A 460 8.29 -28.76 -4.00
N ARG A 461 7.66 -28.31 -5.09
CA ARG A 461 6.74 -27.15 -5.08
C ARG A 461 5.57 -27.39 -4.12
N GLN A 462 4.94 -28.56 -4.19
CA GLN A 462 3.83 -28.92 -3.31
C GLN A 462 4.26 -28.94 -1.83
N GLU A 463 5.44 -29.49 -1.53
CA GLU A 463 6.03 -29.45 -0.18
C GLU A 463 6.25 -28.02 0.31
N GLY A 464 6.68 -27.11 -0.57
CA GLY A 464 6.80 -25.68 -0.29
C GLY A 464 5.47 -25.05 0.14
N TYR A 465 4.38 -25.32 -0.58
CA TYR A 465 3.05 -24.84 -0.20
C TYR A 465 2.59 -25.42 1.14
N GLU A 466 2.85 -26.71 1.40
CA GLU A 466 2.54 -27.35 2.67
C GLU A 466 3.27 -26.69 3.86
N GLN A 467 4.51 -26.21 3.66
CA GLN A 467 5.20 -25.42 4.69
C GLN A 467 4.50 -24.09 4.95
N VAL A 468 4.04 -23.38 3.92
CA VAL A 468 3.31 -22.13 4.10
C VAL A 468 2.00 -22.35 4.85
N ARG A 469 1.25 -23.39 4.46
CA ARG A 469 0.00 -23.78 5.15
C ARG A 469 0.26 -24.08 6.62
N SER A 470 1.17 -25.00 6.92
CA SER A 470 1.41 -25.48 8.28
C SER A 470 2.04 -24.43 9.21
N VAL A 471 2.96 -23.60 8.71
CA VAL A 471 3.70 -22.63 9.52
C VAL A 471 2.95 -21.32 9.70
N ALA A 472 2.24 -20.84 8.66
CA ALA A 472 1.58 -19.53 8.70
C ALA A 472 0.05 -19.61 8.79
N LEU A 473 -0.61 -20.38 7.92
CA LEU A 473 -2.06 -20.28 7.71
C LEU A 473 -2.87 -21.12 8.71
N ASP A 474 -2.50 -22.37 8.95
CA ASP A 474 -3.20 -23.29 9.85
C ASP A 474 -3.31 -22.75 11.28
N PRO A 475 -2.24 -22.22 11.90
CA PRO A 475 -2.36 -21.68 13.24
C PRO A 475 -3.03 -20.30 13.28
N VAL A 476 -3.21 -19.61 12.15
CA VAL A 476 -4.08 -18.42 12.04
C VAL A 476 -5.55 -18.87 12.00
N ARG A 477 -5.90 -19.79 11.09
CA ARG A 477 -7.25 -20.36 10.96
C ARG A 477 -7.76 -20.97 12.25
N SER A 478 -6.93 -21.78 12.91
CA SER A 478 -7.30 -22.45 14.17
C SER A 478 -7.66 -21.45 15.26
N ARG A 479 -6.91 -20.34 15.35
CA ARG A 479 -7.15 -19.31 16.35
C ARG A 479 -8.33 -18.43 15.99
N LEU A 480 -8.54 -18.14 14.72
CA LEU A 480 -9.73 -17.44 14.23
C LEU A 480 -11.01 -18.20 14.57
N LEU A 481 -11.04 -19.53 14.41
CA LEU A 481 -12.17 -20.37 14.84
C LEU A 481 -12.40 -20.29 16.35
N GLU A 482 -11.35 -20.43 17.14
CA GLU A 482 -11.47 -20.38 18.60
C GLU A 482 -12.02 -19.03 19.10
N VAL A 483 -11.64 -17.95 18.43
CA VAL A 483 -12.10 -16.60 18.77
C VAL A 483 -13.54 -16.38 18.33
N ALA A 484 -13.92 -16.83 17.13
CA ALA A 484 -15.29 -16.79 16.64
C ALA A 484 -16.27 -17.64 17.48
N GLU A 485 -15.79 -18.73 18.11
CA GLU A 485 -16.61 -19.54 19.04
C GLU A 485 -16.82 -18.86 20.41
N ARG A 486 -15.96 -17.92 20.78
CA ARG A 486 -15.92 -17.34 22.13
C ARG A 486 -16.69 -16.03 22.25
N THR A 487 -16.70 -15.22 21.21
CA THR A 487 -17.32 -13.89 21.22
C THR A 487 -17.84 -13.51 19.84
N ASP A 488 -18.99 -12.84 19.81
CA ASP A 488 -19.58 -12.24 18.60
C ASP A 488 -19.44 -10.71 18.61
N ASP A 489 -18.73 -10.14 19.59
CA ASP A 489 -18.50 -8.70 19.69
C ASP A 489 -17.51 -8.23 18.61
N ALA A 490 -17.97 -7.36 17.72
CA ALA A 490 -17.18 -6.89 16.57
C ALA A 490 -15.89 -6.16 16.99
N ASP A 491 -15.89 -5.45 18.13
CA ASP A 491 -14.70 -4.71 18.59
C ASP A 491 -13.65 -5.67 19.16
N GLU A 492 -14.06 -6.64 19.99
CA GLU A 492 -13.19 -7.68 20.54
C GLU A 492 -12.60 -8.59 19.44
N LEU A 493 -13.43 -8.96 18.45
CA LEU A 493 -13.00 -9.70 17.27
C LEU A 493 -11.98 -8.91 16.45
N SER A 494 -12.24 -7.62 16.21
CA SER A 494 -11.34 -6.76 15.43
C SER A 494 -9.98 -6.61 16.09
N ASP A 495 -9.92 -6.42 17.41
CA ASP A 495 -8.66 -6.28 18.14
C ASP A 495 -7.86 -7.58 18.18
N THR A 496 -8.55 -8.71 18.36
CA THR A 496 -7.90 -10.03 18.34
C THR A 496 -7.35 -10.36 16.95
N VAL A 497 -8.10 -10.07 15.89
CA VAL A 497 -7.67 -10.25 14.49
C VAL A 497 -6.47 -9.36 14.18
N ARG A 498 -6.47 -8.09 14.59
CA ARG A 498 -5.31 -7.20 14.43
C ARG A 498 -4.07 -7.77 15.09
N GLY A 499 -4.18 -8.25 16.34
CA GLY A 499 -3.06 -8.87 17.06
C GLY A 499 -2.52 -10.11 16.35
N LEU A 500 -3.41 -11.00 15.93
CA LEU A 500 -3.06 -12.25 15.27
C LEU A 500 -2.37 -12.04 13.91
N TYR A 501 -2.91 -11.14 13.08
CA TYR A 501 -2.32 -10.83 11.78
C TYR A 501 -1.00 -10.05 11.93
N ARG A 502 -0.84 -9.21 12.97
CA ARG A 502 0.44 -8.57 13.29
C ARG A 502 1.52 -9.58 13.70
N GLU A 503 1.17 -10.60 14.49
CA GLU A 503 2.07 -11.71 14.82
C GLU A 503 2.44 -12.51 13.56
N SER A 504 1.44 -12.84 12.73
CA SER A 504 1.66 -13.56 11.47
C SER A 504 2.60 -12.79 10.54
N ARG A 505 2.35 -11.48 10.35
CA ARG A 505 3.15 -10.58 9.50
C ARG A 505 4.60 -10.47 9.96
N SER A 506 4.83 -10.34 11.26
CA SER A 506 6.16 -10.09 11.82
C SER A 506 6.99 -11.36 11.99
N ARG A 507 6.37 -12.49 12.35
CA ARG A 507 7.08 -13.71 12.74
C ARG A 507 6.79 -14.91 11.85
N ARG A 508 5.51 -15.22 11.59
CA ARG A 508 5.14 -16.48 10.94
C ARG A 508 5.42 -16.49 9.44
N LEU A 509 5.09 -15.41 8.71
CA LEU A 509 5.33 -15.36 7.27
C LEU A 509 6.83 -15.43 6.89
N PRO A 510 7.75 -14.72 7.57
CA PRO A 510 9.18 -14.89 7.30
C PRO A 510 9.67 -16.33 7.58
N MET A 511 9.21 -16.95 8.67
CA MET A 511 9.56 -18.33 8.99
C MET A 511 9.00 -19.32 7.97
N ALA A 512 7.76 -19.12 7.53
CA ALA A 512 7.10 -19.92 6.51
C ALA A 512 7.80 -19.81 5.16
N ALA A 513 8.16 -18.59 4.74
CA ALA A 513 8.90 -18.35 3.50
C ALA A 513 10.26 -19.07 3.50
N ALA A 514 11.01 -18.98 4.60
CA ALA A 514 12.29 -19.69 4.75
C ALA A 514 12.12 -21.23 4.72
N ALA A 515 11.13 -21.75 5.44
CA ALA A 515 10.83 -23.18 5.45
C ALA A 515 10.38 -23.68 4.06
N ALA A 516 9.54 -22.91 3.37
CA ALA A 516 9.02 -23.25 2.05
C ALA A 516 10.12 -23.24 0.98
N VAL A 517 10.97 -22.21 0.96
CA VAL A 517 12.14 -22.13 0.07
C VAL A 517 13.09 -23.31 0.30
N SER A 518 13.33 -23.68 1.56
CA SER A 518 14.16 -24.83 1.91
C SER A 518 13.54 -26.15 1.41
N ALA A 519 12.23 -26.34 1.58
CA ALA A 519 11.51 -27.54 1.12
C ALA A 519 11.56 -27.70 -0.40
N VAL A 520 11.42 -26.61 -1.16
CA VAL A 520 11.42 -26.64 -2.64
C VAL A 520 12.74 -27.15 -3.22
N ILE A 521 13.86 -26.97 -2.52
CA ILE A 521 15.20 -27.36 -2.97
C ILE A 521 15.53 -28.82 -2.61
N GLY A 522 14.81 -29.40 -1.64
CA GLY A 522 15.03 -30.76 -1.15
C GLY A 522 16.39 -30.97 -0.46
N PRO A 523 16.61 -32.14 0.17
CA PRO A 523 17.86 -32.45 0.90
C PRO A 523 19.08 -32.68 -0.01
N ALA A 524 18.90 -32.65 -1.34
CA ALA A 524 19.98 -32.87 -2.31
C ALA A 524 20.74 -31.57 -2.67
N GLY A 525 20.25 -30.41 -2.25
CA GLY A 525 20.85 -29.10 -2.53
C GLY A 525 21.66 -28.47 -1.40
N GLU A 526 21.90 -29.17 -0.28
CA GLU A 526 22.80 -28.71 0.81
C GLU A 526 24.28 -28.90 0.49
#